data_AF-A0AAW6NIL8-F1
#
_entry.id   AF-A0AAW6NIL8-F1
#
_cell.length_a   1.000
_cell.length_b   1.000
_cell.length_c   1.000
_cell.angle_alpha   90.00
_cell.angle_beta   90.00
_cell.angle_gamma   90.00
#
_symmetry.space_group_name_H-M   'P 1'
#
loop_
_entity.id
_entity.type
_entity.pdbx_description
1 polymer ?
#
loop_
_entity_poly.entity_id
_entity_poly.type
_entity_poly.pdbx_seq_one_letter_code
_entity_poly.pdbx_strand_id
1 'polypeptide(L)'
;AGANPELRFEERNAHKQCKSCNAGAGKYTAKEATVAQQYEAGLIARYGQEYVDWLNGPHEMTNYRREDFIRIRDEYRAKLKALKQREAA
;
A
#
# COMPACT_ATOMS: atom_id res chain seq x y z
N ALA A 1 0.54 6.84 -2.59
CA ALA A 1 1.21 5.72 -1.91
C ALA A 1 1.63 4.71 -2.95
N GLY A 2 2.91 4.31 -2.95
CA GLY A 2 3.49 3.43 -3.98
C GLY A 2 4.91 3.81 -4.42
N ALA A 3 5.52 4.83 -3.81
CA ALA A 3 6.87 5.28 -4.16
C ALA A 3 8.00 4.60 -3.36
N ASN A 4 7.66 3.72 -2.40
CA ASN A 4 8.59 3.09 -1.47
C ASN A 4 8.79 1.61 -1.89
N PRO A 5 9.78 1.28 -2.74
CA PRO A 5 10.02 -0.08 -3.22
C PRO A 5 10.27 -1.11 -2.09
N GLU A 6 10.88 -0.68 -0.98
CA GLU A 6 11.05 -1.43 0.27
C GLU A 6 9.76 -2.11 0.77
N LEU A 7 8.61 -1.46 0.62
CA LEU A 7 7.32 -1.87 1.17
C LEU A 7 6.40 -2.50 0.12
N ARG A 8 6.93 -2.89 -1.06
CA ARG A 8 6.13 -3.35 -2.21
C ARG A 8 5.16 -4.49 -1.89
N PHE A 9 5.54 -5.42 -1.01
CA PHE A 9 4.72 -6.57 -0.61
C PHE A 9 4.25 -6.50 0.86
N GLU A 10 4.42 -5.35 1.50
CA GLU A 10 3.90 -5.12 2.85
C GLU A 10 2.39 -4.89 2.78
N GLU A 11 1.61 -5.87 3.22
CA GLU A 11 0.15 -5.84 3.17
C GLU A 11 -0.43 -4.63 3.91
N ARG A 12 0.23 -4.18 4.98
CA ARG A 12 -0.22 -3.00 5.73
C ARG A 12 -0.18 -1.74 4.87
N ASN A 13 0.68 -1.64 3.86
CA ASN A 13 0.78 -0.49 2.95
C ASN A 13 -0.24 -0.54 1.78
N ALA A 14 -1.16 -1.51 1.76
CA ALA A 14 -2.16 -1.64 0.70
C ALA A 14 -3.42 -0.79 0.98
N HIS A 15 -3.30 0.53 0.84
CA HIS A 15 -4.39 1.46 1.13
C HIS A 15 -5.12 1.94 -0.12
N LYS A 16 -6.46 1.90 -0.09
CA LYS A 16 -7.32 2.36 -1.18
C LYS A 16 -7.19 3.87 -1.40
N GLN A 17 -7.02 4.27 -2.66
CA GLN A 17 -7.16 5.66 -3.11
C GLN A 17 -8.18 5.76 -4.23
N CYS A 18 -8.88 6.90 -4.32
CA CYS A 18 -9.79 7.15 -5.43
C CYS A 18 -9.02 7.30 -6.75
N LYS A 19 -9.59 6.89 -7.89
CA LYS A 19 -8.90 6.93 -9.19
C LYS A 19 -8.42 8.36 -9.53
N SER A 20 -9.27 9.37 -9.37
CA SER A 20 -8.93 10.77 -9.64
C SER A 20 -7.91 11.35 -8.67
N CYS A 21 -7.87 10.85 -7.43
CA CYS A 21 -6.90 11.21 -6.40
C CYS A 21 -5.51 10.64 -6.74
N ASN A 22 -5.47 9.39 -7.20
CA ASN A 22 -4.23 8.70 -7.55
C ASN A 22 -3.72 9.10 -8.96
N ALA A 23 -4.64 9.44 -9.89
CA ALA A 23 -4.33 9.84 -11.26
C ALA A 23 -4.00 11.34 -11.32
N GLY A 24 -2.84 11.74 -10.81
CA GLY A 24 -2.48 13.15 -10.87
C GLY A 24 -1.21 13.60 -10.18
N ALA A 25 -0.48 12.70 -9.50
CA ALA A 25 0.74 12.98 -8.72
C ALA A 25 1.97 13.46 -9.54
N GLY A 26 1.75 14.12 -10.68
CA GLY A 26 2.81 14.84 -11.39
C GLY A 26 2.32 15.85 -12.44
N LYS A 27 1.00 16.00 -12.67
CA LYS A 27 0.44 16.85 -13.75
C LYS A 27 -0.23 18.13 -13.26
N TYR A 28 -0.63 18.20 -12.00
CA TYR A 28 -1.34 19.35 -11.42
C TYR A 28 -0.83 19.62 -9.99
N THR A 29 0.37 20.18 -9.89
CA THR A 29 1.13 20.37 -8.63
C THR A 29 0.34 21.03 -7.50
N ALA A 30 -0.55 21.99 -7.80
CA ALA A 30 -1.39 22.63 -6.79
C ALA A 30 -2.47 21.70 -6.19
N LYS A 31 -2.98 20.71 -6.95
CA LYS A 31 -3.94 19.72 -6.44
C LYS A 31 -3.28 18.60 -5.67
N GLU A 32 -2.02 18.31 -5.96
CA GLU A 32 -1.30 17.21 -5.33
C GLU A 32 -1.07 17.40 -3.85
N ALA A 33 -0.69 18.62 -3.44
CA ALA A 33 -0.52 18.93 -2.02
C ALA A 33 -1.80 18.66 -1.22
N THR A 34 -2.95 19.12 -1.72
CA THR A 34 -4.23 18.92 -1.04
C THR A 34 -4.65 17.44 -1.01
N VAL A 35 -4.43 16.71 -2.10
CA VAL A 35 -4.79 15.27 -2.19
C VAL A 35 -3.90 14.42 -1.27
N ALA A 36 -2.60 14.70 -1.22
CA ALA A 36 -1.68 14.00 -0.33
C ALA A 36 -2.01 14.25 1.15
N GLN A 37 -2.24 15.51 1.54
CA GLN A 37 -2.64 15.87 2.90
C GLN A 37 -3.94 15.20 3.34
N GLN A 38 -4.96 15.19 2.48
CA GLN A 38 -6.24 14.53 2.78
C GLN A 38 -6.09 13.01 2.91
N TYR A 39 -5.24 12.41 2.06
CA TYR A 39 -4.96 10.98 2.12
C TYR A 39 -4.25 10.60 3.43
N GLU A 40 -3.23 11.36 3.82
CA GLU A 40 -2.49 11.15 5.05
C GLU A 40 -3.38 11.36 6.29
N ALA A 41 -4.17 12.43 6.34
CA ALA A 41 -5.13 12.67 7.41
C ALA A 41 -6.13 11.50 7.56
N GLY A 42 -6.56 10.92 6.44
CA GLY A 42 -7.40 9.73 6.46
C GLY A 42 -6.69 8.48 7.00
N LEU A 43 -5.39 8.32 6.75
CA LEU A 43 -4.60 7.24 7.33
C LEU A 43 -4.38 7.43 8.84
N ILE A 44 -4.05 8.65 9.28
CA ILE A 44 -3.92 9.01 10.69
C ILE A 44 -5.23 8.70 11.43
N ALA A 45 -6.38 9.08 10.86
CA ALA A 45 -7.67 8.82 11.48
C ALA A 45 -8.00 7.32 11.61
N ARG A 46 -7.48 6.47 10.73
CA ARG A 46 -7.74 5.01 10.73
C ARG A 46 -6.74 4.21 11.55
N TYR A 47 -5.47 4.60 11.53
CA TYR A 47 -4.35 3.79 12.03
C TYR A 47 -3.47 4.53 13.04
N GLY A 48 -3.70 5.82 13.28
CA GLY A 48 -2.91 6.65 14.18
C GLY A 48 -1.70 7.32 13.50
N GLN A 49 -1.14 8.31 14.18
CA GLN A 49 0.03 9.06 13.70
C GLN A 49 1.28 8.18 13.61
N GLU A 50 1.54 7.35 14.63
CA GLU A 50 2.72 6.48 14.68
C GLU A 50 2.81 5.54 13.46
N TYR A 51 1.66 5.04 12.98
CA TYR A 51 1.61 4.19 11.80
C TYR A 51 2.03 4.95 10.53
N VAL A 52 1.59 6.20 10.40
CA VAL A 52 1.92 7.06 9.26
C VAL A 52 3.38 7.51 9.32
N ASP A 53 3.89 7.83 10.50
CA ASP A 53 5.29 8.15 10.71
C ASP A 53 6.20 6.96 10.36
N TRP A 54 5.81 5.76 10.77
CA TRP A 54 6.48 4.53 10.35
C TRP A 54 6.42 4.35 8.83
N LEU A 55 5.24 4.54 8.23
CA LEU A 55 5.03 4.34 6.79
C LEU A 55 5.91 5.28 5.94
N ASN A 56 6.05 6.54 6.38
CA ASN A 56 6.84 7.57 5.72
C ASN A 56 8.32 7.57 6.17
N GLY A 57 8.66 6.79 7.19
CA GLY A 57 10.02 6.65 7.72
C GLY A 57 10.93 5.81 6.82
N PRO A 58 12.21 5.68 7.20
CA PRO A 58 13.16 4.85 6.47
C PRO A 58 12.86 3.36 6.66
N HIS A 59 13.00 2.59 5.58
CA HIS A 59 12.88 1.14 5.59
C HIS A 59 14.05 0.51 4.84
N GLU A 60 14.39 -0.72 5.21
CA GLU A 60 15.42 -1.46 4.51
C GLU A 60 14.91 -1.95 3.14
N MET A 61 15.76 -1.80 2.12
CA MET A 61 15.46 -2.33 0.80
C MET A 61 15.51 -3.85 0.83
N THR A 62 14.46 -4.46 0.30
CA THR A 62 14.39 -5.92 0.15
C THR A 62 15.13 -6.36 -1.11
N ASN A 63 15.91 -7.43 -1.00
CA ASN A 63 16.65 -8.02 -2.12
C ASN A 63 15.98 -9.31 -2.62
N TYR A 64 14.74 -9.18 -3.10
CA TYR A 64 13.95 -10.33 -3.54
C TYR A 64 14.62 -11.08 -4.69
N ARG A 65 14.66 -12.41 -4.55
CA ARG A 65 15.11 -13.32 -5.60
C ARG A 65 13.92 -14.02 -6.25
N ARG A 66 14.20 -14.77 -7.31
CA ARG A 66 13.18 -15.47 -8.10
C ARG A 66 12.29 -16.34 -7.21
N GLU A 67 12.90 -17.03 -6.26
CA GLU A 67 12.26 -17.94 -5.32
C GLU A 67 11.31 -17.20 -4.39
N ASP A 68 11.66 -15.97 -3.97
CA ASP A 68 10.77 -15.13 -3.17
C ASP A 68 9.51 -14.76 -3.93
N PHE A 69 9.65 -14.35 -5.19
CA PHE A 69 8.48 -14.02 -6.02
C PHE A 69 7.55 -15.21 -6.24
N ILE A 70 8.11 -16.41 -6.40
CA ILE A 70 7.34 -17.65 -6.50
C ILE A 70 6.60 -17.92 -5.19
N ARG A 71 7.28 -17.83 -4.06
CA ARG A 71 6.70 -18.02 -2.73
C ARG A 71 5.58 -17.02 -2.45
N ILE A 72 5.83 -15.73 -2.69
CA ILE A 72 4.87 -14.64 -2.50
C ILE A 72 3.63 -14.89 -3.37
N ARG A 73 3.81 -15.22 -4.65
CA ARG A 73 2.70 -15.54 -5.56
C ARG A 73 1.83 -16.67 -5.01
N ASP A 74 2.46 -17.75 -4.57
CA ASP A 74 1.73 -18.95 -4.12
C ASP A 74 1.02 -18.71 -2.79
N GLU A 75 1.62 -17.92 -1.88
CA GLU A 75 0.97 -17.45 -0.65
C GLU A 75 -0.31 -16.65 -0.95
N TYR A 76 -0.24 -15.64 -1.82
CA TYR A 76 -1.43 -14.83 -2.15
C TYR A 76 -2.50 -15.63 -2.90
N ARG A 77 -2.12 -16.64 -3.71
CA ARG A 77 -3.07 -17.57 -4.32
C ARG A 77 -3.80 -18.41 -3.26
N ALA A 78 -3.09 -18.89 -2.25
CA ALA A 78 -3.69 -19.64 -1.15
C ALA A 78 -4.63 -18.75 -0.32
N LYS A 79 -4.20 -17.53 0.04
CA LYS A 79 -5.02 -16.53 0.73
C LYS A 79 -6.30 -16.22 -0.04
N LEU A 80 -6.21 -16.00 -1.35
CA LEU A 80 -7.36 -15.75 -2.22
C LEU A 80 -8.34 -16.94 -2.25
N LYS A 81 -7.82 -18.18 -2.35
CA LYS A 81 -8.66 -19.37 -2.33
C LYS A 81 -9.42 -19.48 -1.00
N ALA A 82 -8.74 -19.25 0.12
CA ALA A 82 -9.35 -19.27 1.44
C ALA A 82 -10.43 -18.18 1.61
N LEU A 83 -10.19 -16.97 1.10
CA LEU A 83 -11.17 -15.88 1.11
C LEU A 83 -12.44 -16.26 0.32
N LYS A 84 -12.29 -16.77 -0.91
CA LYS A 84 -13.43 -17.20 -1.73
C LYS A 84 -14.24 -18.33 -1.11
N GLN A 85 -13.57 -19.26 -0.42
CA GLN A 85 -14.25 -20.33 0.30
C GLN A 85 -15.04 -19.79 1.49
N ARG A 86 -14.52 -18.79 2.21
CA ARG A 86 -15.25 -18.11 3.29
C ARG A 86 -16.43 -17.28 2.80
N GLU A 87 -16.32 -16.64 1.64
CA GLU A 87 -17.43 -15.87 1.05
C GLU A 87 -18.58 -16.76 0.54
N ALA A 88 -18.26 -17.99 0.13
CA ALA A 88 -19.24 -18.95 -0.36
C ALA A 88 -19.91 -19.80 0.75
N ALA A 89 -19.39 -19.73 1.97
CA ALA A 89 -19.90 -20.42 3.15
C ALA A 89 -20.86 -19.52 3.94
#